data_AF-A0A3A2I5J5-F1
#
_entry.id   AF-A0A3A2I5J5-F1
#
_cell.length_a   1.000
_cell.length_b   1.000
_cell.length_c   1.000
_cell.angle_alpha   90.00
_cell.angle_beta   90.00
_cell.angle_gamma   90.00
#
_symmetry.space_group_name_H-M   'P 1'
#
loop_
_entity.id
_entity.type
_entity.pdbx_description
1 polymer ?
#
loop_
_entity_poly.entity_id
_entity_poly.type
_entity_poly.pdbx_seq_one_letter_code
_entity_poly.pdbx_strand_id
1 'polypeptide(L)' 'MDPVISQLKKDFYSQIRALQAPTLPQVTSSLAVLTDEEIQELEAVWIELVVWKRNQKH' A
#
# COMPACT_ATOMS: atom_id res chain seq x y z
N MET A 1 -10.40 -16.03 2.77
CA MET A 1 -9.73 -14.80 2.30
C MET A 1 -9.32 -15.03 0.86
N ASP A 2 -9.69 -14.12 -0.04
CA ASP A 2 -9.37 -14.23 -1.45
C ASP A 2 -7.84 -14.24 -1.63
N PRO A 3 -7.23 -15.27 -2.27
CA PRO A 3 -5.77 -15.38 -2.39
C PRO A 3 -5.15 -14.13 -3.05
N VAL A 4 -5.91 -13.54 -3.97
CA VAL A 4 -5.57 -12.32 -4.68
C VAL A 4 -5.46 -11.13 -3.73
N ILE A 5 -6.43 -10.97 -2.81
CA ILE A 5 -6.45 -9.89 -1.82
C ILE A 5 -5.29 -10.06 -0.83
N SER A 6 -5.02 -11.29 -0.36
CA SER A 6 -3.89 -11.57 0.53
C SER A 6 -2.54 -11.22 -0.10
N GLN A 7 -2.35 -11.49 -1.39
CA GLN A 7 -1.14 -11.08 -2.11
C GLN A 7 -1.06 -9.55 -2.25
N LEU A 8 -2.16 -8.89 -2.60
CA LEU A 8 -2.21 -7.44 -2.73
C LEU A 8 -1.85 -6.71 -1.43
N LYS A 9 -2.35 -7.19 -0.28
CA LYS A 9 -1.96 -6.68 1.05
C LYS A 9 -0.45 -6.76 1.27
N LYS A 10 0.14 -7.91 0.95
CA LYS A 10 1.58 -8.13 1.10
C LYS A 10 2.39 -7.19 0.21
N ASP A 11 1.96 -7.00 -1.04
CA ASP A 11 2.60 -6.09 -2.00
C ASP A 11 2.51 -4.64 -1.52
N PHE A 12 1.35 -4.23 -1.00
CA PHE A 12 1.12 -2.91 -0.43
C PHE A 12 2.09 -2.60 0.71
N TYR A 13 2.12 -3.44 1.75
CA TYR A 13 3.03 -3.24 2.89
C TYR A 13 4.51 -3.37 2.54
N SER A 14 4.85 -4.10 1.48
CA SER A 14 6.22 -4.14 0.96
C SER A 14 6.60 -2.80 0.33
N GLN A 15 5.69 -2.17 -0.43
CA GLN A 15 5.92 -0.85 -1.04
C GLN A 15 5.97 0.25 0.01
N ILE A 16 5.05 0.26 0.98
CA ILE A 16 5.05 1.25 2.07
C ILE A 16 6.39 1.22 2.82
N ARG A 17 6.87 0.03 3.18
CA ARG A 17 8.17 -0.11 3.85
C ARG A 17 9.34 0.33 3.00
N ALA A 18 9.34 0.02 1.70
CA ALA A 18 10.38 0.48 0.78
C ALA A 18 10.39 2.02 0.63
N LEU A 19 9.23 2.65 0.70
CA LEU A 19 9.07 4.10 0.61
C LEU A 19 9.34 4.81 1.94
N GLN A 20 9.13 4.15 3.09
CA GLN A 20 9.48 4.65 4.42
C GLN A 20 10.96 4.46 4.75
N ALA A 21 11.64 3.54 4.07
CA ALA A 21 13.08 3.36 4.24
C ALA A 21 13.82 4.67 3.89
N PRO A 22 14.62 5.23 4.82
CA PRO A 22 15.36 6.45 4.54
C PRO A 22 16.39 6.17 3.45
N THR A 23 16.19 6.73 2.26
CA THR A 23 17.17 6.67 1.17
C THR A 23 18.29 7.70 1.39
N LEU A 24 18.00 8.76 2.15
CA LEU A 24 18.93 9.81 2.56
C LEU A 24 18.64 10.22 4.02
N PRO A 25 19.67 10.57 4.81
CA PRO A 25 19.53 10.89 6.23
C PRO A 25 18.65 12.11 6.57
N GLN A 26 18.20 12.88 5.57
CA GLN A 26 17.33 14.05 5.74
C GLN A 26 15.98 13.95 5.01
N VAL A 27 15.70 12.83 4.34
CA VAL A 27 14.44 12.64 3.62
C VAL A 27 13.60 11.63 4.39
N THR A 28 12.79 12.14 5.32
CA THR A 28 11.70 11.36 5.89
C THR A 28 10.59 11.30 4.86
N SER A 29 10.21 10.08 4.46
CA SER A 29 9.05 9.87 3.59
C SER A 29 7.83 10.55 4.18
N SER A 30 6.98 11.19 3.35
CA SER A 30 5.68 11.67 3.82
C SER A 30 4.80 10.54 4.34
N LEU A 31 5.09 9.29 3.98
CA LEU A 31 4.43 8.11 4.54
C LEU A 31 4.83 7.81 5.98
N ALA A 32 5.89 8.43 6.51
CA ALA A 32 6.29 8.29 7.91
C ALA A 32 5.43 9.13 8.87
N VAL A 33 4.62 10.06 8.35
CA VAL A 33 3.69 10.86 9.16
C VAL A 33 2.30 10.24 9.29
N LEU A 34 2.00 9.20 8.51
CA LEU A 34 0.70 8.54 8.52
C LEU A 34 0.56 7.62 9.73
N THR A 35 -0.60 7.61 10.36
CA THR A 35 -0.91 6.65 11.43
C THR A 35 -1.23 5.26 10.86
N ASP A 36 -1.23 4.26 11.75
CA ASP A 36 -1.62 2.90 11.37
C ASP A 36 -3.04 2.85 10.77
N GLU A 37 -3.98 3.67 11.28
CA GLU A 37 -5.34 3.74 10.74
C GLU A 37 -5.36 4.32 9.32
N GLU A 38 -4.62 5.41 9.08
CA GLU A 38 -4.53 6.01 7.75
C GLU A 38 -3.89 5.05 6.74
N ILE A 39 -2.88 4.27 7.17
CA ILE A 39 -2.27 3.23 6.33
C ILE A 39 -3.26 2.10 6.03
N GLN A 40 -4.12 1.73 6.98
CA GLN A 40 -5.17 0.73 6.75
C GLN A 40 -6.25 1.21 5.78
N GLU A 41 -6.69 2.47 5.87
CA GLU A 41 -7.62 3.03 4.88
C GLU A 41 -6.99 3.07 3.49
N LEU A 42 -5.71 3.46 3.41
CA LEU A 42 -4.98 3.51 2.15
C LEU A 42 -4.78 2.11 1.55
N GLU A 43 -4.57 1.08 2.39
CA GLU A 43 -4.56 -0.32 1.97
C GLU A 43 -5.91 -0.70 1.34
N ALA A 44 -7.02 -0.42 2.02
CA ALA A 44 -8.36 -0.78 1.55
C ALA A 44 -8.66 -0.15 0.18
N VAL A 45 -8.47 1.17 0.05
CA VAL A 45 -8.71 1.91 -1.20
C VAL A 45 -7.78 1.43 -2.32
N TRP A 46 -6.50 1.16 -2.01
CA TRP A 46 -5.56 0.67 -3.00
C TRP A 46 -5.93 -0.73 -3.52
N ILE A 47 -6.34 -1.64 -2.63
CA ILE A 47 -6.80 -2.98 -3.02
C ILE A 47 -8.04 -2.88 -3.90
N GLU A 48 -9.04 -2.09 -3.50
CA GLU A 48 -10.24 -1.85 -4.29
C GLU A 48 -9.91 -1.31 -5.68
N LEU A 49 -9.02 -0.32 -5.78
CA LEU A 49 -8.57 0.26 -7.05
C LEU A 49 -7.88 -0.80 -7.93
N VAL A 50 -7.01 -1.62 -7.36
CA VAL A 50 -6.28 -2.65 -8.12
C VAL A 50 -7.23 -3.75 -8.61
N VAL A 51 -8.17 -4.19 -7.76
CA VAL A 51 -9.20 -5.16 -8.14
C VAL A 51 -10.10 -4.58 -9.23
N TRP A 52 -10.58 -3.35 -9.06
CA TRP A 52 -11.38 -2.65 -10.06
C TRP A 52 -10.64 -2.56 -11.40
N LYS A 53 -9.37 -2.13 -11.38
CA LYS A 53 -8.54 -2.03 -12.59
C LYS A 53 -8.32 -3.38 -13.28
N ARG A 54 -8.23 -4.48 -12.51
CA ARG A 54 -8.17 -5.84 -13.06
C ARG A 54 -9.48 -6.23 -13.72
N ASN A 55 -10.61 -5.91 -13.09
CA ASN A 55 -11.94 -6.17 -13.65
C ASN A 55 -12.26 -5.31 -14.89
N GLN A 56 -11.63 -4.14 -15.04
CA GLN A 56 -11.78 -3.28 -16.24
C GLN A 56 -11.01 -3.80 -17.47
N LYS A 57 -10.09 -4.75 -17.32
CA LYS A 57 -9.30 -5.32 -18.44
C LYS A 57 -9.98 -6.51 -19.13
N HIS A 58 -11.30 -6.65 -18.97
CA HIS A 58 -12.08 -7.77 -19.48
C HIS A 58 -13.00 -7.38 -20.64
#